data_AF-A0A4S4B421-F1
#
_entry.id   AF-A0A4S4B421-F1
#
_cell.length_a   1.000
_cell.length_b   1.000
_cell.length_c   1.000
_cell.angle_alpha   90.00
_cell.angle_beta   90.00
_cell.angle_gamma   90.00
#
_symmetry.space_group_name_H-M   'P 1'
#
loop_
_entity.id
_entity.type
_entity.pdbx_description
1 polymer ?
#
loop_
_entity_poly.entity_id
_entity_poly.type
_entity_poly.pdbx_seq_one_letter_code
_entity_poly.pdbx_strand_id
1 'polypeptide(L)'
;MPGYLFVENRIGAPSLESFPPNTHGQLGEALRLAEHLVRKIVSPERVYILKFGESDERVHFHVIPRTRKLLDAYLSSEKDEPPFNGALITAWVWKNVDRLGHTMEEVHAFVQRARAESAVS
;
A
#
# COMPACT_ATOMS: atom_id res chain seq x y z
N MET A 1 5.43 3.68 6.97
CA MET A 1 4.04 3.91 7.41
C MET A 1 3.36 2.57 7.68
N PRO A 2 2.71 2.39 8.85
CA PRO A 2 1.94 1.18 9.14
C PRO A 2 0.89 0.89 8.06
N GLY A 3 0.87 -0.35 7.55
CA GLY A 3 -0.05 -0.76 6.50
C GLY A 3 0.30 -0.31 5.09
N TYR A 4 1.33 0.49 4.88
CA TYR A 4 1.87 0.66 3.54
C TYR A 4 2.69 -0.58 3.19
N LEU A 5 2.19 -1.37 2.23
CA LEU A 5 2.82 -2.59 1.74
C LEU A 5 3.30 -2.46 0.29
N PHE A 6 4.26 -3.30 -0.05
CA PHE A 6 4.61 -3.64 -1.42
C PHE A 6 4.18 -5.08 -1.68
N VAL A 7 3.53 -5.32 -2.82
CA VAL A 7 3.26 -6.68 -3.32
C VAL A 7 4.03 -6.85 -4.62
N GLU A 8 4.99 -7.77 -4.63
CA GLU A 8 5.88 -7.98 -5.76
C GLU A 8 6.10 -9.47 -6.03
N ASN A 9 6.47 -9.79 -7.27
CA ASN A 9 6.95 -11.13 -7.63
C ASN A 9 8.46 -11.21 -7.42
N ARG A 10 8.92 -12.24 -6.70
CA ARG A 10 10.35 -12.50 -6.44
C ARG A 10 11.21 -12.69 -7.69
N ILE A 11 10.60 -13.11 -8.82
CA ILE A 11 11.31 -13.27 -10.10
C ILE A 11 11.75 -11.91 -10.66
N GLY A 12 11.08 -10.81 -10.30
CA GLY A 12 11.46 -9.46 -10.71
C GLY A 12 11.27 -9.23 -12.22
N ALA A 13 10.12 -9.59 -12.79
CA ALA A 13 9.83 -9.31 -14.19
C ALA A 13 9.37 -7.86 -14.39
N PRO A 14 9.69 -7.21 -15.53
CA PRO A 14 9.36 -5.81 -15.79
C PRO A 14 7.89 -5.60 -16.21
N SER A 15 7.20 -6.66 -16.64
CA SER A 15 5.81 -6.62 -17.11
C SER A 15 4.98 -7.78 -16.54
N LEU A 16 3.68 -7.54 -16.37
CA LEU A 16 2.72 -8.55 -15.93
C LEU A 16 2.59 -9.70 -16.93
N GLU A 17 2.75 -9.40 -18.23
CA GLU A 17 2.67 -10.40 -19.29
C GLU A 17 3.87 -11.36 -19.28
N SER A 18 4.99 -10.94 -18.68
CA SER A 18 6.21 -11.73 -18.58
C SER A 18 6.16 -12.77 -17.47
N PHE A 19 5.08 -12.80 -16.68
CA PHE A 19 4.93 -13.77 -15.60
C PHE A 19 4.55 -15.16 -16.12
N PRO A 20 5.08 -16.23 -15.50
CA PRO A 20 4.59 -17.58 -15.75
C PRO A 20 3.06 -17.68 -15.52
N PRO A 21 2.33 -18.52 -16.26
CA PRO A 21 0.87 -18.59 -16.16
C PRO A 21 0.32 -18.76 -14.73
N ASN A 22 1.00 -19.55 -13.89
CA ASN A 22 0.58 -19.81 -12.51
C ASN A 22 0.79 -18.61 -11.57
N THR A 23 1.59 -17.63 -11.97
CA THR A 23 1.95 -16.47 -11.14
C THR A 23 0.84 -15.42 -11.11
N HIS A 24 0.00 -15.33 -12.14
CA HIS A 24 -1.10 -14.36 -12.16
C HIS A 24 -2.11 -14.60 -11.03
N GLY A 25 -2.51 -15.85 -10.81
CA GLY A 25 -3.39 -16.23 -9.69
C GLY A 25 -2.75 -15.97 -8.33
N GLN A 26 -1.47 -16.29 -8.17
CA GLN A 26 -0.72 -16.05 -6.93
C GLN A 26 -0.58 -14.55 -6.62
N LEU A 27 -0.36 -13.72 -7.64
CA LEU A 27 -0.31 -12.27 -7.48
C LEU A 27 -1.68 -11.73 -7.06
N GLY A 28 -2.76 -12.21 -7.68
CA GLY A 28 -4.13 -11.85 -7.29
C GLY A 28 -4.42 -12.18 -5.82
N GLU A 29 -4.06 -13.40 -5.38
CA GLU A 29 -4.19 -13.79 -3.97
C GLU A 29 -3.33 -12.94 -3.03
N ALA A 30 -2.11 -12.60 -3.43
CA ALA A 30 -1.22 -11.75 -2.64
C ALA A 30 -1.79 -10.33 -2.49
N LEU A 31 -2.33 -9.74 -3.56
CA LEU A 31 -3.01 -8.44 -3.52
C LEU A 31 -4.26 -8.48 -2.64
N ARG A 32 -5.07 -9.55 -2.76
CA ARG A 32 -6.27 -9.75 -1.93
C ARG A 32 -5.91 -9.85 -0.45
N LEU A 33 -4.87 -10.64 -0.12
CA LEU A 33 -4.38 -10.77 1.24
C LEU A 33 -3.84 -9.43 1.78
N ALA A 34 -3.05 -8.71 0.99
CA ALA A 34 -2.52 -7.40 1.38
C ALA A 34 -3.65 -6.40 1.68
N GLU A 35 -4.64 -6.28 0.80
CA GLU A 35 -5.80 -5.43 1.05
C GLU A 35 -6.58 -5.86 2.31
N HIS A 36 -6.79 -7.17 2.50
CA HIS A 36 -7.46 -7.71 3.69
C HIS A 36 -6.73 -7.32 4.99
N LEU A 37 -5.42 -7.57 5.06
CA LEU A 37 -4.60 -7.26 6.23
C LEU A 37 -4.62 -5.76 6.55
N VAL A 38 -4.46 -4.93 5.52
CA VAL A 38 -4.50 -3.47 5.67
C VAL A 38 -5.88 -3.04 6.19
N ARG A 39 -6.97 -3.55 5.63
CA ARG A 39 -8.33 -3.25 6.10
C ARG A 39 -8.58 -3.69 7.53
N LYS A 40 -8.15 -4.89 7.90
CA LYS A 40 -8.39 -5.47 9.24
C LYS A 40 -7.56 -4.80 10.33
N ILE A 41 -6.32 -4.45 10.04
CA ILE A 41 -5.35 -3.97 11.05
C ILE A 41 -5.39 -2.45 11.19
N VAL A 42 -5.50 -1.73 10.06
CA VAL A 42 -5.41 -0.26 10.01
C VAL A 42 -6.78 0.40 9.97
N SER A 43 -7.83 -0.31 9.53
CA SER A 43 -9.19 0.24 9.35
C SER A 43 -9.22 1.55 8.54
N PRO A 44 -8.58 1.62 7.36
CA PRO A 44 -8.57 2.83 6.56
C PRO A 44 -9.94 3.04 5.89
N GLU A 45 -10.23 4.28 5.53
CA GLU A 45 -11.45 4.60 4.79
C GLU A 45 -11.36 4.16 3.31
N ARG A 46 -10.14 4.09 2.75
CA ARG A 46 -9.84 3.57 1.39
C ARG A 46 -8.48 2.87 1.38
N VAL A 47 -8.29 1.94 0.45
CA VAL A 47 -7.00 1.33 0.12
C VAL A 47 -6.71 1.64 -1.34
N TYR A 48 -5.53 2.19 -1.62
CA TYR A 48 -5.05 2.42 -2.99
C TYR A 48 -4.10 1.30 -3.38
N ILE A 49 -4.28 0.74 -4.58
CA ILE A 49 -3.39 -0.27 -5.17
C ILE A 49 -2.90 0.28 -6.51
N LEU A 50 -1.59 0.49 -6.63
CA LEU A 50 -1.01 1.26 -7.73
C LEU A 50 0.29 0.59 -8.21
N LYS A 51 0.52 0.56 -9.53
CA LYS A 51 1.82 0.24 -10.16
C LYS A 51 2.25 1.46 -10.97
N PHE A 52 3.46 1.94 -10.73
CA PHE A 52 4.05 3.03 -11.51
C PHE A 52 5.30 2.52 -12.24
N GLY A 53 6.41 2.33 -11.51
CA GLY A 53 7.61 1.65 -12.01
C GLY A 53 8.70 2.56 -12.55
N GLU A 54 8.69 3.86 -12.22
CA GLU A 54 9.66 4.84 -12.71
C GLU A 54 11.04 4.72 -12.06
N SER A 55 11.11 4.21 -10.83
CA SER A 55 12.40 3.99 -10.12
C SER A 55 12.88 2.54 -10.20
N ASP A 56 11.96 1.60 -10.36
CA ASP A 56 12.23 0.16 -10.49
C ASP A 56 11.17 -0.41 -11.42
N GLU A 57 11.59 -0.87 -12.60
CA GLU A 57 10.67 -1.39 -13.61
C GLU A 57 10.09 -2.75 -13.23
N ARG A 58 10.68 -3.46 -12.24
CA ARG A 58 10.14 -4.73 -11.76
C ARG A 58 8.72 -4.53 -11.26
N VAL A 59 7.83 -5.45 -11.59
CA VAL A 59 6.43 -5.40 -11.17
C VAL A 59 6.34 -5.47 -9.65
N HIS A 60 5.98 -4.34 -9.06
CA HIS A 60 5.58 -4.19 -7.67
C HIS A 60 4.36 -3.28 -7.59
N PHE A 61 3.47 -3.58 -6.67
CA PHE A 61 2.28 -2.80 -6.37
C PHE A 61 2.44 -2.14 -5.01
N HIS A 62 2.17 -0.84 -4.96
CA HIS A 62 2.01 -0.12 -3.71
C HIS A 62 0.60 -0.33 -3.19
N VAL A 63 0.46 -0.76 -1.94
CA VAL A 63 -0.82 -0.86 -1.24
C VAL A 63 -0.81 0.17 -0.12
N ILE A 64 -1.57 1.26 -0.29
CA ILE A 64 -1.51 2.44 0.57
C ILE A 64 -2.84 2.63 1.31
N PRO A 65 -2.86 2.56 2.65
CA PRO A 65 -4.05 2.88 3.43
C PRO A 65 -4.27 4.39 3.50
N ARG A 66 -5.43 4.85 3.04
CA ARG A 66 -5.89 6.22 3.31
C ARG A 66 -6.81 6.23 4.53
N THR A 67 -6.23 6.54 5.68
CA THR A 67 -6.95 6.80 6.92
C THR A 67 -7.49 8.24 6.95
N ARG A 68 -8.43 8.51 7.87
CA ARG A 68 -8.92 9.87 8.10
C ARG A 68 -7.78 10.83 8.48
N LYS A 69 -6.88 10.39 9.38
CA LYS A 69 -5.69 11.15 9.79
C LYS A 69 -4.79 11.53 8.61
N LEU A 70 -4.59 10.61 7.66
CA LEU A 70 -3.78 10.88 6.46
C LEU A 70 -4.47 11.90 5.56
N LEU A 71 -5.79 11.78 5.35
CA LEU A 71 -6.56 12.74 4.58
C LEU A 71 -6.51 14.14 5.22
N ASP A 72 -6.70 14.24 6.53
CA ASP A 72 -6.64 15.51 7.25
C ASP A 72 -5.23 16.15 7.14
N ALA A 73 -4.17 15.34 7.20
CA ALA A 73 -2.80 15.82 7.01
C ALA A 73 -2.57 16.34 5.58
N TYR A 74 -3.05 15.63 4.56
CA TYR A 74 -3.00 16.08 3.17
C TYR A 74 -3.74 17.42 2.96
N LEU A 75 -4.98 17.51 3.46
CA LEU A 75 -5.83 18.71 3.34
C LEU A 75 -5.31 19.91 4.17
N SER A 76 -4.37 19.69 5.09
CA SER A 76 -3.73 20.80 5.82
C SER A 76 -2.77 21.62 4.97
N SER A 77 -2.28 21.06 3.85
CA SER A 77 -1.33 21.72 2.95
C SER A 77 -1.80 21.80 1.49
N GLU A 78 -2.76 20.98 1.10
CA GLU A 78 -3.24 20.87 -0.28
C GLU A 78 -4.72 21.27 -0.37
N LYS A 79 -5.10 21.87 -1.49
CA LYS A 79 -6.51 22.15 -1.81
C LYS A 79 -7.06 21.01 -2.67
N ASP A 80 -7.96 20.22 -2.10
CA ASP A 80 -8.66 19.13 -2.79
C ASP A 80 -10.06 18.99 -2.20
N GLU A 81 -11.03 18.62 -3.04
CA GLU A 81 -12.44 18.51 -2.65
C GLU A 81 -13.00 17.14 -3.02
N PRO A 82 -14.05 16.65 -2.34
CA PRO A 82 -14.69 15.39 -2.71
C PRO A 82 -15.22 15.41 -4.16
N PRO A 83 -15.03 14.33 -4.93
CA PRO A 83 -14.26 13.13 -4.59
C PRO A 83 -12.75 13.41 -4.65
N PHE A 84 -12.06 13.17 -3.54
CA PHE A 84 -10.63 13.42 -3.42
C PHE A 84 -9.80 12.61 -4.42
N ASN A 85 -8.73 13.21 -4.93
CA ASN A 85 -7.89 12.56 -5.93
C ASN A 85 -6.83 11.65 -5.28
N GLY A 86 -7.04 10.34 -5.38
CA GLY A 86 -6.13 9.34 -4.80
C GLY A 86 -4.69 9.39 -5.34
N ALA A 87 -4.49 9.83 -6.58
CA ALA A 87 -3.16 9.99 -7.16
C ALA A 87 -2.42 11.18 -6.55
N LEU A 88 -3.11 12.31 -6.34
CA LEU A 88 -2.53 13.47 -5.65
C LEU A 88 -2.21 13.16 -4.19
N ILE A 89 -3.12 12.48 -3.48
CA ILE A 89 -2.87 12.01 -2.10
C ILE A 89 -1.63 11.11 -2.06
N THR A 90 -1.51 10.15 -2.98
CA THR A 90 -0.36 9.25 -3.03
C THR A 90 0.95 10.00 -3.29
N ALA A 91 0.95 10.90 -4.27
CA ALA A 91 2.11 11.73 -4.58
C ALA A 91 2.53 12.60 -3.38
N TRP A 92 1.55 13.13 -2.64
CA TRP A 92 1.80 13.89 -1.42
C TRP A 92 2.38 13.01 -0.31
N VAL A 93 1.86 11.80 -0.10
CA VAL A 93 2.37 10.85 0.91
C VAL A 93 3.86 10.57 0.68
N TRP A 94 4.28 10.32 -0.55
CA TRP A 94 5.69 10.07 -0.85
C TRP A 94 6.60 11.26 -0.58
N LYS A 95 6.13 12.48 -0.85
CA LYS A 95 6.88 13.72 -0.57
C LYS A 95 6.92 14.06 0.92
N ASN A 96 6.01 13.52 1.72
CA ASN A 96 5.80 13.94 3.11
C ASN A 96 5.83 12.77 4.11
N VAL A 97 6.41 11.62 3.76
CA VAL A 97 6.38 10.41 4.60
C VAL A 97 6.96 10.66 6.00
N ASP A 98 8.02 11.47 6.09
CA ASP A 98 8.65 11.84 7.36
C ASP A 98 7.73 12.72 8.23
N ARG A 99 6.90 13.56 7.61
CA ARG A 99 5.97 14.46 8.31
C ARG A 99 4.78 13.72 8.91
N LEU A 100 4.51 12.49 8.48
CA LEU A 100 3.47 11.64 9.06
C LEU A 100 3.84 11.13 10.46
N GLY A 101 5.12 11.24 10.86
CA GLY A 101 5.57 10.98 12.23
C GLY A 101 5.42 9.53 12.68
N HIS A 102 5.38 8.58 11.74
CA HIS A 102 5.27 7.17 12.07
C HIS A 102 6.55 6.64 12.69
N THR A 103 6.42 5.91 13.79
CA THR A 103 7.58 5.29 14.43
C THR A 103 7.87 3.92 13.83
N MET A 104 9.12 3.45 13.96
CA MET A 104 9.47 2.08 13.60
C MET A 104 8.75 1.04 14.45
N GLU A 105 8.39 1.39 15.70
CA GLU A 105 7.60 0.55 16.58
C GLU A 105 6.19 0.33 16.03
N GLU A 106 5.53 1.39 15.54
CA GLU A 106 4.21 1.26 14.90
C GLU A 106 4.28 0.37 13.65
N VAL A 107 5.34 0.51 12.84
CA VAL A 107 5.57 -0.34 11.67
C VAL A 107 5.79 -1.80 12.10
N HIS A 108 6.60 -2.02 13.13
CA HIS A 108 6.86 -3.37 13.65
C HIS A 108 5.58 -4.01 14.21
N ALA A 109 4.78 -3.26 14.97
CA ALA A 109 3.51 -3.71 15.50
C ALA A 109 2.54 -4.13 14.38
N PHE A 110 2.47 -3.36 13.29
CA PHE A 110 1.71 -3.75 12.11
C PHE A 110 2.23 -5.07 11.52
N VAL A 111 3.55 -5.21 11.32
CA VAL A 111 4.15 -6.42 10.74
C VAL A 111 3.86 -7.66 11.59
N GLN A 112 3.96 -7.57 12.91
CA GLN A 112 3.67 -8.70 13.81
C GLN A 112 2.21 -9.12 13.74
N ARG A 113 1.29 -8.14 13.76
CA ARG A 113 -0.14 -8.42 13.60
C ARG A 113 -0.43 -9.04 12.23
N ALA A 114 0.16 -8.51 11.17
CA ALA A 114 -0.03 -9.04 9.82
C ALA A 114 0.41 -10.50 9.71
N ARG A 115 1.56 -10.87 10.30
CA ARG A 115 2.04 -12.26 10.35
C ARG A 115 1.10 -13.18 11.11
N ALA A 116 0.60 -12.73 12.27
CA ALA A 116 -0.34 -13.51 13.05
C ALA A 116 -1.65 -13.77 12.29
N GLU A 117 -2.17 -12.76 11.58
CA GLU A 117 -3.40 -12.87 10.80
C GLU A 117 -3.25 -13.75 9.55
N SER A 118 -2.09 -13.69 8.88
CA SER A 118 -1.80 -14.54 7.73
C SER A 118 -1.59 -16.01 8.06
N ALA A 119 -1.27 -16.35 9.32
CA ALA A 119 -1.08 -17.74 9.74
C ALA A 119 -2.40 -18.50 10.01
N VAL A 120 -3.52 -17.77 10.08
CA VAL A 120 -4.85 -18.31 10.42
C VAL A 120 -5.80 -18.30 9.20
N SER A 121 -5.31 -17.82 8.04
CA SER A 121 -6.04 -17.72 6.77
C SER A 121 -5.63 -18.81 5.79
#